data_AF-A0A842JTS1-F1
#
_entry.id   AF-A0A842JTS1-F1
#
_cell.length_a   1.000
_cell.length_b   1.000
_cell.length_c   1.000
_cell.angle_alpha   90.00
_cell.angle_beta   90.00
_cell.angle_gamma   90.00
#
_symmetry.space_group_name_H-M   'P 1'
#
loop_
_entity.id
_entity.type
_entity.pdbx_description
1 polymer ?
#
loop_
_entity_poly.entity_id
_entity_poly.type
_entity_poly.pdbx_seq_one_letter_code
_entity_poly.pdbx_strand_id
1 'polypeptide(L)'
;MSENDEGTRKFAITKATALKIAAAVVVVALAVGVGFLWYEHRQDQLAEQARTEAVDAAGKQAVAMLAYDFSDVDNQLAAAADGLTGSFRDDYTTLVQQTIAPGAKEKQLTVQVSVQAGAPVSTTPDTAVVLLYLNQTTTSAEAPDARTSGSRVRVSLQKVDDRWLVDQLTPV
;
A
#
# COMPACT_ATOMS: atom_id res chain seq x y z
N MET A 1 -51.31 57.68 -15.32
CA MET A 1 -50.47 57.65 -14.11
C MET A 1 -51.21 56.84 -13.07
N SER A 2 -50.97 55.53 -12.89
CA SER A 2 -49.75 54.86 -12.43
C SER A 2 -49.27 55.41 -11.08
N GLU A 3 -49.48 54.63 -10.02
CA GLU A 3 -48.37 54.17 -9.18
C GLU A 3 -48.87 52.93 -8.40
N ASN A 4 -48.43 51.75 -8.83
CA ASN A 4 -48.45 50.55 -7.99
C ASN A 4 -47.44 50.79 -6.87
N ASP A 5 -47.88 50.90 -5.62
CA ASP A 5 -46.95 50.81 -4.49
C ASP A 5 -46.89 49.37 -3.98
N GLU A 6 -45.78 48.74 -4.31
CA GLU A 6 -45.48 47.33 -4.16
C GLU A 6 -45.19 47.04 -2.69
N GLY A 7 -46.08 46.29 -2.04
CA GLY A 7 -46.01 45.98 -0.62
C GLY A 7 -44.72 45.27 -0.24
N THR A 8 -43.80 46.00 0.39
CA THR A 8 -42.61 45.41 1.01
C THR A 8 -43.04 44.76 2.34
N ARG A 9 -43.50 43.50 2.28
CA ARG A 9 -43.78 42.69 3.47
C ARG A 9 -42.47 42.40 4.20
N LYS A 10 -42.15 43.23 5.20
CA LYS A 10 -41.09 42.93 6.18
C LYS A 10 -41.53 41.69 6.96
N PHE A 11 -40.91 40.54 6.70
CA PHE A 11 -41.13 39.32 7.47
C PHE A 11 -40.67 39.54 8.92
N ALA A 12 -41.61 39.88 9.81
CA ALA A 12 -41.37 39.92 11.24
C ALA A 12 -41.27 38.47 11.75
N ILE A 13 -40.05 37.96 11.86
CA ILE A 13 -39.81 36.63 12.44
C ILE A 13 -40.11 36.70 13.94
N THR A 14 -41.15 36.00 14.39
CA THR A 14 -41.46 35.88 15.83
C THR A 14 -40.30 35.19 16.56
N LYS A 15 -40.02 35.55 17.82
CA LYS A 15 -38.96 34.93 18.65
C LYS A 15 -39.01 33.40 18.63
N ALA A 16 -40.21 32.80 18.59
CA ALA A 16 -40.41 31.36 18.48
C ALA A 16 -39.92 30.78 17.14
N THR A 17 -40.10 31.49 16.03
CA THR A 17 -39.61 31.09 14.70
C THR A 17 -38.09 31.23 14.63
N ALA A 18 -37.53 32.30 15.21
CA ALA A 18 -36.08 32.48 15.31
C ALA A 18 -35.42 31.37 16.14
N LEU A 19 -36.03 30.96 17.27
CA LEU A 19 -35.55 29.87 18.10
C LEU A 19 -35.58 28.52 17.38
N LYS A 20 -36.64 28.24 16.60
CA LYS A 20 -36.74 27.02 15.78
C LYS A 20 -35.66 26.97 14.70
N ILE A 21 -35.39 28.10 14.05
CA ILE A 21 -34.32 28.20 13.04
C ILE A 21 -32.96 27.97 13.70
N ALA A 22 -32.69 28.61 14.83
CA ALA A 22 -31.44 28.40 15.57
C ALA A 22 -31.25 26.93 15.99
N ALA A 23 -32.30 26.29 16.52
CA ALA A 23 -32.27 24.88 16.87
C ALA A 23 -32.03 23.98 15.64
N ALA A 24 -32.67 24.27 14.50
CA ALA A 24 -32.46 23.51 13.26
C ALA A 24 -31.01 23.65 12.74
N VAL A 25 -30.44 24.85 12.79
CA VAL A 25 -29.03 25.09 12.41
C VAL A 25 -28.08 24.29 13.30
N VAL A 26 -28.32 24.27 14.62
CA VAL A 26 -27.51 23.47 15.55
C VAL A 26 -27.61 21.97 15.23
N VAL A 27 -28.81 21.46 14.95
CA VAL A 27 -29.00 20.04 14.59
C VAL A 27 -28.26 19.69 13.29
N VAL A 28 -28.33 20.55 12.26
CA VAL A 28 -27.61 20.34 11.00
C VAL A 28 -26.09 20.39 11.22
N ALA A 29 -25.59 21.34 12.00
CA ALA A 29 -24.16 21.44 12.33
C ALA A 29 -23.66 20.18 13.07
N LEU A 30 -24.45 19.66 14.01
CA LEU A 30 -24.14 18.42 14.72
C LEU A 30 -24.16 17.21 13.78
N ALA A 31 -25.14 17.11 12.88
CA ALA A 31 -25.23 16.02 11.90
C ALA A 31 -24.02 16.00 10.94
N VAL A 32 -23.59 17.18 10.48
CA VAL A 32 -22.37 17.33 9.67
C VAL A 32 -21.13 16.92 10.47
N GLY A 33 -21.01 17.37 11.73
CA GLY A 33 -19.89 17.01 12.60
C GLY A 33 -19.81 15.50 12.85
N VAL A 34 -20.93 14.85 13.15
CA VAL A 34 -21.00 13.39 13.33
C VAL A 34 -20.66 12.66 12.03
N GLY A 35 -21.18 13.12 10.89
CA GLY A 35 -20.87 12.54 9.59
C GLY A 35 -19.39 12.63 9.24
N PHE A 36 -18.76 13.77 9.53
CA PHE A 36 -17.32 13.98 9.33
C PHE A 36 -16.49 13.04 10.22
N LEU A 37 -16.78 12.99 11.53
CA LEU A 37 -16.07 12.12 12.47
C LEU A 37 -16.24 10.63 12.13
N TRP A 38 -17.44 10.22 11.68
CA TRP A 38 -17.68 8.85 11.24
C TRP A 38 -16.87 8.50 9.99
N TYR A 39 -16.76 9.44 9.05
CA TYR A 39 -15.94 9.28 7.84
C TYR A 39 -14.45 9.15 8.18
N GLU A 40 -13.92 10.03 9.03
CA GLU A 40 -12.54 9.96 9.53
C GLU A 40 -12.28 8.63 10.24
N HIS A 41 -13.16 8.25 11.16
CA HIS A 41 -13.01 6.99 11.89
C HIS A 41 -12.99 5.77 10.96
N ARG A 42 -13.84 5.76 9.93
CA ARG A 42 -13.87 4.68 8.94
C ARG A 42 -12.60 4.63 8.11
N GLN A 43 -12.05 5.78 7.72
CA GLN A 43 -10.77 5.89 7.02
C GLN A 43 -9.62 5.34 7.87
N ASP A 44 -9.57 5.70 9.15
CA ASP A 44 -8.53 5.23 10.07
C ASP A 44 -8.56 3.70 10.26
N GLN A 45 -9.76 3.12 10.41
CA GLN A 45 -9.91 1.67 10.54
C GLN A 45 -9.45 0.93 9.26
N LEU A 46 -9.81 1.45 8.09
CA LEU A 46 -9.36 0.88 6.81
C LEU A 46 -7.85 1.01 6.64
N ALA A 47 -7.25 2.12 7.07
CA ALA A 47 -5.82 2.33 7.03
C ALA A 47 -5.07 1.38 8.00
N GLU A 48 -5.61 1.11 9.19
CA GLU A 48 -5.01 0.16 10.13
C GLU A 48 -5.07 -1.29 9.61
N GLN A 49 -6.18 -1.67 8.98
CA GLN A 49 -6.27 -2.98 8.33
C GLN A 49 -5.28 -3.08 7.16
N ALA A 50 -5.26 -2.07 6.28
CA ALA A 50 -4.33 -1.99 5.16
C ALA A 50 -2.88 -2.08 5.61
N ARG A 51 -2.54 -1.53 6.79
CA ARG A 51 -1.19 -1.55 7.35
C ARG A 51 -0.69 -2.97 7.59
N THR A 52 -1.48 -3.78 8.28
CA THR A 52 -1.08 -5.16 8.62
C THR A 52 -1.04 -6.03 7.37
N GLU A 53 -2.04 -5.91 6.50
CA GLU A 53 -2.11 -6.63 5.22
C GLU A 53 -0.92 -6.28 4.31
N ALA A 54 -0.58 -4.99 4.19
CA ALA A 54 0.51 -4.54 3.33
C ALA A 54 1.88 -5.01 3.84
N VAL A 55 2.12 -5.00 5.17
CA VAL A 55 3.38 -5.49 5.73
C VAL A 55 3.57 -6.99 5.46
N ASP A 56 2.52 -7.79 5.66
CA ASP A 56 2.54 -9.22 5.37
C ASP A 56 2.73 -9.50 3.85
N ALA A 57 1.97 -8.80 3.00
CA ALA A 57 2.10 -8.92 1.55
C ALA A 57 3.49 -8.52 1.05
N ALA A 58 4.04 -7.41 1.54
CA ALA A 58 5.38 -6.94 1.22
C ALA A 58 6.44 -7.97 1.60
N GLY A 59 6.35 -8.54 2.81
CA GLY A 59 7.28 -9.55 3.30
C GLY A 59 7.27 -10.81 2.43
N LYS A 60 6.08 -11.35 2.16
CA LYS A 60 5.91 -12.54 1.29
C LYS A 60 6.43 -12.29 -0.12
N GLN A 61 6.08 -11.15 -0.70
CA GLN A 61 6.48 -10.82 -2.06
C GLN A 61 7.98 -10.56 -2.17
N ALA A 62 8.60 -9.90 -1.17
CA ALA A 62 10.05 -9.73 -1.14
C ALA A 62 10.78 -11.08 -1.07
N VAL A 63 10.28 -12.06 -0.30
CA VAL A 63 10.86 -13.41 -0.29
C VAL A 63 10.70 -14.08 -1.66
N ALA A 64 9.50 -14.03 -2.26
CA ALA A 64 9.25 -14.61 -3.58
C ALA A 64 10.16 -14.03 -4.68
N MET A 65 10.45 -12.73 -4.62
CA MET A 65 11.27 -12.05 -5.62
C MET A 65 12.78 -12.29 -5.45
N LEU A 66 13.24 -12.55 -4.23
CA LEU A 66 14.66 -12.51 -3.88
C LEU A 66 15.25 -13.88 -3.51
N ALA A 67 14.42 -14.83 -3.08
CA ALA A 67 14.85 -16.19 -2.77
C ALA A 67 14.70 -17.10 -3.99
N TYR A 68 15.75 -17.85 -4.30
CA TYR A 68 15.72 -18.82 -5.40
C TYR A 68 16.79 -19.90 -5.24
N ASP A 69 16.61 -21.01 -5.95
CA ASP A 69 17.61 -22.04 -6.18
C ASP A 69 17.95 -22.14 -7.66
N PHE A 70 19.24 -22.25 -8.01
CA PHE A 70 19.68 -22.33 -9.41
C PHE A 70 19.00 -23.44 -10.21
N SER A 71 18.59 -24.53 -9.58
CA SER A 71 17.93 -25.67 -10.24
C SER A 71 16.48 -25.39 -10.64
N ASP A 72 15.83 -24.40 -10.02
CA ASP A 72 14.42 -24.06 -10.22
C ASP A 72 14.18 -22.53 -10.37
N VAL A 73 15.25 -21.78 -10.62
CA VAL A 73 15.25 -20.31 -10.62
C VAL A 73 14.25 -19.71 -11.62
N ASP A 74 14.07 -20.35 -12.78
CA ASP A 74 13.14 -19.85 -13.81
C ASP A 74 11.71 -19.88 -13.28
N ASN A 75 11.29 -20.98 -12.65
CA ASN A 75 9.92 -21.12 -12.17
C ASN A 75 9.69 -20.26 -10.92
N GLN A 76 10.63 -20.28 -9.97
CA GLN A 76 10.51 -19.55 -8.71
C GLN A 76 10.40 -18.05 -8.94
N LEU A 77 11.30 -17.49 -9.76
CA LEU A 77 11.30 -16.05 -10.03
C LEU A 77 10.23 -15.67 -11.05
N ALA A 78 9.87 -16.52 -12.03
CA ALA A 78 8.73 -16.20 -12.91
C ALA A 78 7.40 -16.16 -12.14
N ALA A 79 7.17 -17.09 -11.20
CA ALA A 79 5.97 -17.10 -10.37
C ALA A 79 5.84 -15.84 -9.49
N ALA A 80 6.97 -15.24 -9.09
CA ALA A 80 6.95 -14.00 -8.33
C ALA A 80 6.35 -12.83 -9.12
N ALA A 81 6.42 -12.84 -10.47
CA ALA A 81 5.87 -11.77 -11.29
C ALA A 81 4.35 -11.59 -11.11
N ASP A 82 3.62 -12.63 -10.71
CA ASP A 82 2.18 -12.58 -10.44
C ASP A 82 1.81 -11.65 -9.27
N GLY A 83 2.74 -11.44 -8.35
CA GLY A 83 2.60 -10.50 -7.23
C GLY A 83 3.06 -9.08 -7.53
N LEU A 84 3.42 -8.77 -8.78
CA LEU A 84 3.90 -7.46 -9.21
C LEU A 84 2.88 -6.73 -10.07
N THR A 85 2.98 -5.41 -10.17
CA THR A 85 2.11 -4.60 -11.03
C THR A 85 2.89 -3.47 -11.73
N GLY A 86 2.23 -2.81 -12.69
CA GLY A 86 2.79 -1.71 -13.47
C GLY A 86 4.05 -2.11 -14.25
N SER A 87 4.85 -1.11 -14.62
CA SER A 87 6.11 -1.31 -15.35
C SER A 87 7.13 -2.14 -14.58
N PHE A 88 7.03 -2.16 -13.25
CA PHE A 88 7.93 -2.92 -12.40
C PHE A 88 7.84 -4.43 -12.64
N ARG A 89 6.65 -4.96 -12.96
CA ARG A 89 6.48 -6.36 -13.37
C ARG A 89 7.33 -6.68 -14.60
N ASP A 90 7.32 -5.78 -15.60
CA ASP A 90 8.02 -5.97 -16.87
C ASP A 90 9.53 -5.86 -16.69
N ASP A 91 9.99 -4.86 -15.94
CA ASP A 91 11.40 -4.65 -15.62
C ASP A 91 11.96 -5.85 -14.82
N TYR A 92 11.21 -6.32 -13.82
CA TYR A 92 11.57 -7.50 -13.04
C TYR A 92 11.68 -8.75 -13.93
N THR A 93 10.67 -9.01 -14.76
CA THR A 93 10.65 -10.18 -15.65
C THR A 93 11.83 -10.17 -16.61
N THR A 94 12.14 -9.00 -17.18
CA THR A 94 13.27 -8.81 -18.08
C THR A 94 14.59 -9.09 -17.36
N LEU A 95 14.80 -8.51 -16.18
CA LEU A 95 16.02 -8.69 -15.39
C LEU A 95 16.21 -10.16 -14.99
N VAL A 96 15.12 -10.83 -14.58
CA VAL A 96 15.15 -12.25 -14.21
C VAL A 96 15.59 -13.09 -15.40
N GLN A 97 14.95 -12.94 -16.55
CA GLN A 97 15.21 -13.77 -17.73
C GLN A 97 16.59 -13.49 -18.35
N GLN A 98 17.00 -12.23 -18.41
CA GLN A 98 18.22 -11.84 -19.14
C GLN A 98 19.48 -11.88 -18.28
N THR A 99 19.36 -11.79 -16.96
CA THR A 99 20.53 -11.61 -16.07
C THR A 99 20.53 -12.55 -14.88
N ILE A 100 19.46 -12.57 -14.08
CA ILE A 100 19.48 -13.29 -12.79
C ILE A 100 19.45 -14.80 -12.99
N ALA A 101 18.50 -15.33 -13.77
CA ALA A 101 18.37 -16.77 -13.99
C ALA A 101 19.60 -17.38 -14.71
N PRO A 102 20.15 -16.77 -15.79
CA PRO A 102 21.39 -17.26 -16.39
C PRO A 102 22.57 -17.26 -15.41
N GLY A 103 22.78 -16.16 -14.68
CA GLY A 103 23.88 -16.05 -13.71
C GLY A 103 23.73 -17.00 -12.53
N ALA A 104 22.50 -17.25 -12.07
CA ALA A 104 22.21 -18.22 -11.02
C ALA A 104 22.58 -19.64 -11.44
N LYS A 105 22.22 -20.05 -12.66
CA LYS A 105 22.56 -21.38 -13.20
C LYS A 105 24.06 -21.55 -13.40
N GLU A 106 24.73 -20.54 -13.98
CA GLU A 106 26.16 -20.58 -14.25
C GLU A 106 26.97 -20.77 -12.96
N LYS A 107 26.61 -20.03 -11.90
CA LYS A 107 27.33 -20.04 -10.62
C LYS A 107 26.75 -21.01 -9.59
N GLN A 108 25.71 -21.75 -9.96
CA GLN A 108 24.91 -22.62 -9.08
C GLN A 108 24.52 -21.90 -7.78
N LEU A 109 23.94 -20.71 -7.91
CA LEU A 109 23.55 -19.87 -6.79
C LEU A 109 22.24 -20.35 -6.17
N THR A 110 22.27 -20.50 -4.85
CA THR A 110 21.04 -20.60 -4.05
C THR A 110 21.02 -19.45 -3.06
N VAL A 111 19.89 -18.77 -2.99
CA VAL A 111 19.63 -17.60 -2.17
C VAL A 111 18.43 -17.87 -1.30
N GLN A 112 18.62 -17.87 0.02
CA GLN A 112 17.53 -17.89 1.00
C GLN A 112 17.32 -16.49 1.56
N VAL A 113 16.06 -16.11 1.79
CA VAL A 113 15.69 -14.81 2.35
C VAL A 113 14.77 -15.01 3.54
N SER A 114 15.01 -14.25 4.60
CA SER A 114 14.17 -14.22 5.78
C SER A 114 13.86 -12.78 6.19
N VAL A 115 12.58 -12.48 6.39
CA VAL A 115 12.11 -11.18 6.87
C VAL A 115 12.31 -11.13 8.38
N GLN A 116 13.19 -10.25 8.84
CA GLN A 116 13.50 -10.06 10.26
C GLN A 116 12.53 -9.08 10.92
N ALA A 117 12.14 -8.05 10.19
CA ALA A 117 11.16 -7.06 10.62
C ALA A 117 10.55 -6.36 9.40
N GLY A 118 9.32 -5.89 9.56
CA GLY A 118 8.64 -5.04 8.60
C GLY A 118 7.92 -3.91 9.32
N ALA A 119 8.00 -2.70 8.78
CA ALA A 119 7.30 -1.54 9.32
C ALA A 119 6.68 -0.71 8.19
N PRO A 120 5.41 -0.28 8.33
CA PRO A 120 4.80 0.64 7.39
C PRO A 120 5.50 2.01 7.49
N VAL A 121 5.81 2.59 6.34
CA VAL A 121 6.29 3.98 6.21
C VAL A 121 5.11 4.90 5.91
N SER A 122 4.21 4.46 5.03
CA SER A 122 2.95 5.13 4.73
C SER A 122 1.89 4.10 4.33
N THR A 123 0.62 4.41 4.59
CA THR A 123 -0.50 3.52 4.27
C THR A 123 -1.75 4.34 3.99
N THR A 124 -2.43 3.99 2.91
CA THR A 124 -3.81 4.38 2.59
C THR A 124 -4.61 3.09 2.36
N PRO A 125 -5.93 3.14 2.15
CA PRO A 125 -6.71 1.93 1.84
C PRO A 125 -6.19 1.15 0.61
N ASP A 126 -5.60 1.84 -0.38
CA ASP A 126 -5.24 1.25 -1.68
C ASP A 126 -3.74 1.29 -2.00
N THR A 127 -2.94 1.99 -1.21
CA THR A 127 -1.48 2.08 -1.40
C THR A 127 -0.74 1.98 -0.09
N ALA A 128 0.46 1.39 -0.12
CA ALA A 128 1.30 1.30 1.05
C ALA A 128 2.78 1.35 0.67
N VAL A 129 3.59 1.86 1.58
CA VAL A 129 5.04 1.76 1.52
C VAL A 129 5.51 1.07 2.79
N VAL A 130 6.26 -0.01 2.65
CA VAL A 130 6.75 -0.84 3.75
C VAL A 130 8.28 -0.86 3.72
N LEU A 131 8.90 -0.65 4.86
CA LEU A 131 10.33 -0.88 5.07
C LEU A 131 10.51 -2.28 5.63
N LEU A 132 11.30 -3.11 4.94
CA LEU A 132 11.65 -4.45 5.38
C LEU A 132 13.13 -4.54 5.75
N TYR A 133 13.40 -5.35 6.77
CA TYR A 133 14.72 -5.79 7.17
C TYR A 133 14.84 -7.26 6.82
N LEU A 134 15.79 -7.60 5.96
CA LEU A 134 15.94 -8.94 5.42
C LEU A 134 17.32 -9.48 5.77
N ASN A 135 17.39 -10.77 6.12
CA ASN A 135 18.63 -11.51 6.06
C ASN A 135 18.61 -12.40 4.82
N GLN A 136 19.69 -12.36 4.07
CA GLN A 136 19.92 -13.19 2.91
C GLN A 136 21.08 -14.13 3.19
N THR A 137 20.90 -15.40 2.88
CA THR A 137 21.97 -16.40 2.92
C THR A 137 22.20 -16.90 1.51
N THR A 138 23.45 -16.84 1.04
CA THR A 138 23.82 -17.20 -0.33
C THR A 138 24.91 -18.26 -0.33
N THR A 139 24.70 -19.28 -1.17
CA THR A 139 25.66 -20.36 -1.46
C THR A 139 25.92 -20.44 -2.96
N SER A 140 27.12 -20.83 -3.36
CA SER A 140 27.49 -21.05 -4.77
C SER A 140 28.44 -22.24 -4.93
N ALA A 141 28.65 -22.70 -6.16
CA ALA A 141 29.63 -23.75 -6.44
C ALA A 141 31.06 -23.35 -6.06
N GLU A 142 31.42 -22.08 -6.29
CA GLU A 142 32.75 -21.53 -6.01
C GLU A 142 32.95 -21.19 -4.53
N ALA A 143 31.87 -21.03 -3.77
CA ALA A 143 31.89 -20.72 -2.35
C ALA A 143 30.79 -21.51 -1.62
N PRO A 144 31.07 -22.77 -1.27
CA PRO A 144 30.10 -23.65 -0.64
C PRO A 144 29.78 -23.23 0.80
N ASP A 145 30.67 -22.48 1.45
CA ASP A 145 30.40 -21.88 2.75
C ASP A 145 29.35 -20.78 2.63
N ALA A 146 28.18 -21.00 3.23
CA ALA A 146 27.05 -20.08 3.21
C ALA A 146 27.44 -18.71 3.78
N ARG A 147 27.18 -17.65 3.00
CA ARG A 147 27.41 -16.26 3.44
C ARG A 147 26.09 -15.59 3.75
N THR A 148 25.98 -15.02 4.95
CA THR A 148 24.79 -14.27 5.37
C THR A 148 25.06 -12.77 5.35
N SER A 149 24.15 -12.02 4.74
CA SER A 149 24.15 -10.55 4.72
C SER A 149 22.78 -10.01 5.16
N GLY A 150 22.79 -8.92 5.92
CA GLY A 150 21.58 -8.16 6.22
C GLY A 150 21.37 -7.07 5.18
N SER A 151 20.12 -6.83 4.79
CA SER A 151 19.73 -5.75 3.90
C SER A 151 18.44 -5.06 4.36
N ARG A 152 18.21 -3.85 3.85
CA ARG A 152 16.99 -3.07 4.05
C ARG A 152 16.42 -2.71 2.70
N VAL A 153 15.13 -2.93 2.52
CA VAL A 153 14.44 -2.59 1.27
C VAL A 153 13.15 -1.84 1.58
N ARG A 154 12.85 -0.84 0.76
CA ARG A 154 11.54 -0.19 0.71
C ARG A 154 10.73 -0.87 -0.38
N VAL A 155 9.54 -1.32 -0.03
CA VAL A 155 8.58 -1.99 -0.91
C VAL A 155 7.36 -1.10 -1.03
N SER A 156 7.06 -0.66 -2.24
CA SER A 156 5.85 0.09 -2.56
C SER A 156 4.80 -0.90 -3.09
N LEU A 157 3.57 -0.77 -2.59
CA LEU A 157 2.45 -1.65 -2.92
C LEU A 157 1.23 -0.86 -3.35
N GLN A 158 0.51 -1.44 -4.31
CA GLN A 158 -0.80 -0.99 -4.76
C GLN A 158 -1.81 -2.14 -4.64
N LYS A 159 -3.00 -1.82 -4.13
CA LYS A 159 -4.12 -2.77 -4.06
C LYS A 159 -4.85 -2.76 -5.40
N VAL A 160 -4.85 -3.91 -6.08
CA VAL A 160 -5.51 -4.15 -7.37
C VAL A 160 -6.42 -5.35 -7.20
N ASP A 161 -7.72 -5.19 -7.50
CA ASP A 161 -8.73 -6.25 -7.33
C ASP A 161 -8.66 -6.94 -5.95
N ASP A 162 -8.64 -6.13 -4.88
CA ASP A 162 -8.50 -6.54 -3.48
C ASP A 162 -7.19 -7.28 -3.12
N ARG A 163 -6.19 -7.30 -4.02
CA ARG A 163 -4.88 -7.90 -3.78
C ARG A 163 -3.78 -6.84 -3.72
N TRP A 164 -2.94 -6.91 -2.70
CA TRP A 164 -1.71 -6.12 -2.63
C TRP A 164 -0.68 -6.67 -3.62
N LEU A 165 -0.28 -5.83 -4.58
CA LEU A 165 0.77 -6.11 -5.56
C LEU A 165 1.91 -5.11 -5.38
N VAL A 166 3.15 -5.55 -5.58
CA VAL A 166 4.32 -4.69 -5.48
C VAL A 166 4.53 -3.94 -6.80
N ASP A 167 4.59 -2.62 -6.72
CA ASP A 167 4.88 -1.75 -7.86
C ASP A 167 6.33 -1.22 -7.84
N GLN A 168 7.05 -1.40 -6.73
CA GLN A 168 8.45 -1.00 -6.63
C GLN A 168 9.16 -1.70 -5.46
N LEU A 169 10.44 -2.04 -5.64
CA LEU A 169 11.34 -2.45 -4.57
C LEU A 169 12.68 -1.73 -4.73
N THR A 170 13.11 -0.98 -3.71
CA THR A 170 14.37 -0.23 -3.72
C THR A 170 15.20 -0.51 -2.48
N PRO A 171 16.52 -0.75 -2.59
CA PRO A 171 17.43 -0.71 -1.45
C PRO A 171 17.37 0.65 -0.71
N VAL A 172 17.65 0.64 0.59
CA VAL A 172 17.72 1.84 1.43
C VAL A 172 19.16 2.14 1.83
#